data_AF-A0A1M5Q4N8-F1
#
_entry.id   AF-A0A1M5Q4N8-F1
#
_cell.length_a   1.000
_cell.length_b   1.000
_cell.length_c   1.000
_cell.angle_alpha   90.00
_cell.angle_beta   90.00
_cell.angle_gamma   90.00
#
_symmetry.space_group_name_H-M   'P 1'
#
loop_
_entity.id
_entity.type
_entity.pdbx_description
1 polymer ?
#
loop_
_entity_poly.entity_id
_entity_poly.type
_entity_poly.pdbx_seq_one_letter_code
_entity_poly.pdbx_strand_id
1 'polypeptide(L)'
;MYKKIVLFIISHLTVLYCSAQNLPSLLLDRNINSTFSIIAYDSAAKEWGIAVATNNIYVGNSTVYIQPGLGAFSVIAETDPDYAINGFAALKKGKSVKEAIESTRANDEDANFRQIAGIDSIGNVYAYTGSALKFWKGDATHLTGKHYVVLGNQLAEGVLSSMAKSYEHSTGTLAERLLTSIRAGQDAGGQITGKQSAALMVKGAGQEWYNQIDLRVDDAKYPLIELQRLLNFHYGRIKLNQAIKLLKDGEKVHGLKLLNEAGKLVEGWNGIYSKLIMGMLLGGEEDAAVKIILKAIKENPDWKENLPCFYFLANRPELRKFYIKDVFSEKDWNQAIQFLIEINKPREALKLTDRVIGKFPRSSYPYYLKGEAYRKINEKRPAVTSYEMAVLLDKDNEEAVLALKRLKKE
;
A
#
# COMPACT_ATOMS: atom_id res chain seq x y z
N MET A 1 36.77 23.39 -73.82
CA MET A 1 35.67 24.12 -73.17
C MET A 1 35.15 23.26 -72.01
N TYR A 2 35.81 23.35 -70.85
CA TYR A 2 35.51 22.54 -69.66
C TYR A 2 34.32 23.15 -68.90
N LYS A 3 33.18 22.44 -68.82
CA LYS A 3 32.09 22.79 -67.90
C LYS A 3 32.27 22.00 -66.60
N LYS A 4 32.51 22.75 -65.52
CA LYS A 4 32.63 22.32 -64.13
C LYS A 4 31.31 21.68 -63.66
N ILE A 5 31.38 20.48 -63.11
CA ILE A 5 30.33 19.91 -62.26
C ILE A 5 30.59 20.46 -60.85
N VAL A 6 29.68 21.29 -60.35
CA VAL A 6 29.67 21.75 -58.96
C VAL A 6 28.88 20.72 -58.16
N LEU A 7 29.56 19.96 -57.30
CA LEU A 7 28.90 19.15 -56.28
C LEU A 7 28.44 20.10 -55.16
N PHE A 8 27.13 20.23 -54.97
CA PHE A 8 26.54 20.87 -53.79
C PHE A 8 26.41 19.81 -52.69
N ILE A 9 27.35 19.78 -51.75
CA ILE A 9 27.19 19.01 -50.51
C ILE A 9 26.32 19.86 -49.58
N ILE A 10 25.01 19.60 -49.58
CA ILE A 10 24.12 20.11 -48.53
C ILE A 10 24.36 19.23 -47.30
N SER A 11 25.26 19.67 -46.41
CA SER A 11 25.34 19.10 -45.07
C SER A 11 24.00 19.35 -44.39
N HIS A 12 23.16 18.32 -44.29
CA HIS A 12 22.06 18.29 -43.33
C HIS A 12 22.69 18.31 -41.94
N LEU A 13 22.94 19.51 -41.40
CA LEU A 13 23.10 19.70 -39.98
C LEU A 13 21.71 19.44 -39.38
N THR A 14 21.38 18.16 -39.17
CA THR A 14 20.37 17.79 -38.20
C THR A 14 20.86 18.35 -36.87
N VAL A 15 20.40 19.54 -36.53
CA VAL A 15 20.47 20.05 -35.16
C VAL A 15 19.65 19.07 -34.35
N LEU A 16 20.34 18.05 -33.84
CA LEU A 16 19.87 17.27 -32.70
C LEU A 16 19.65 18.32 -31.61
N TYR A 17 18.41 18.77 -31.44
CA TYR A 17 17.95 19.42 -30.23
C TYR A 17 18.03 18.36 -29.13
N CYS A 18 19.24 18.06 -28.69
CA CYS A 18 19.47 17.37 -27.45
C CYS A 18 19.07 18.37 -26.37
N SER A 19 17.79 18.34 -26.00
CA SER A 19 17.31 19.05 -24.82
C SER A 19 17.98 18.36 -23.64
N ALA A 20 19.17 18.80 -23.25
CA ALA A 20 19.85 18.30 -22.07
C ALA A 20 19.05 18.77 -20.86
N GLN A 21 18.13 17.92 -20.41
CA GLN A 21 17.10 18.21 -19.40
C GLN A 21 17.69 18.60 -18.03
N ASN A 22 18.97 18.33 -17.80
CA ASN A 22 19.70 18.66 -16.56
C ASN A 22 20.83 19.68 -16.77
N LEU A 23 20.98 20.27 -17.97
CA LEU A 23 22.10 21.18 -18.23
C LEU A 23 22.08 22.43 -17.32
N PRO A 24 20.93 23.09 -17.06
CA PRO A 24 20.91 24.20 -16.11
C PRO A 24 21.33 23.77 -14.69
N SER A 25 20.81 22.62 -14.22
CA SER A 25 21.18 22.03 -12.93
C SER A 25 22.68 21.71 -12.85
N LEU A 26 23.26 21.18 -13.93
CA LEU A 26 24.69 20.87 -14.04
C LEU A 26 25.56 22.14 -14.12
N LEU A 27 25.12 23.17 -14.84
CA LEU A 27 25.86 24.42 -15.01
C LEU A 27 25.81 25.32 -13.77
N LEU A 28 24.76 25.21 -12.97
CA LEU A 28 24.55 26.00 -11.76
C LEU A 28 24.96 25.24 -10.48
N ASP A 29 25.41 23.99 -10.61
CA ASP A 29 25.68 23.07 -9.49
C ASP A 29 24.50 23.00 -8.51
N ARG A 30 23.26 22.95 -9.05
CA ARG A 30 22.01 22.93 -8.28
C ARG A 30 21.13 21.76 -8.67
N ASN A 31 20.50 21.13 -7.70
CA ASN A 31 19.68 19.95 -7.90
C ASN A 31 18.18 20.29 -8.00
N ILE A 32 17.78 21.03 -9.05
CA ILE A 32 16.37 21.37 -9.30
C ILE A 32 15.65 20.21 -9.98
N ASN A 33 14.92 19.44 -9.17
CA ASN A 33 14.13 18.31 -9.66
C ASN A 33 12.76 18.76 -10.15
N SER A 34 12.34 18.27 -11.32
CA SER A 34 10.96 18.46 -11.78
C SER A 34 10.06 17.67 -10.85
N THR A 35 9.04 18.30 -10.27
CA THR A 35 8.19 17.67 -9.26
C THR A 35 6.84 18.38 -9.21
N PHE A 36 5.79 17.62 -8.94
CA PHE A 36 4.48 18.18 -8.61
C PHE A 36 3.82 17.38 -7.51
N SER A 37 3.04 18.08 -6.69
CA SER A 37 2.48 17.54 -5.46
C SER A 37 1.10 18.15 -5.19
N ILE A 38 0.29 17.40 -4.48
CA ILE A 38 -0.89 17.89 -3.78
C ILE A 38 -0.75 17.56 -2.29
N ILE A 39 -1.03 18.55 -1.45
CA ILE A 39 -1.16 18.42 0.00
C ILE A 39 -2.58 18.81 0.39
N ALA A 40 -3.22 18.04 1.26
CA ALA A 40 -4.58 18.32 1.69
C ALA A 40 -4.91 17.81 3.10
N TYR A 41 -5.99 18.35 3.66
CA TYR A 41 -6.55 17.95 4.95
C TYR A 41 -8.03 17.58 4.79
N ASP A 42 -8.41 16.42 5.31
CA ASP A 42 -9.80 16.00 5.45
C ASP A 42 -10.27 16.27 6.88
N SER A 43 -11.06 17.33 7.05
CA SER A 43 -11.58 17.73 8.37
C SER A 43 -12.55 16.72 8.99
N ALA A 44 -13.26 15.92 8.18
CA ALA A 44 -14.21 14.93 8.68
C ALA A 44 -13.47 13.71 9.23
N ALA A 45 -12.45 13.24 8.52
CA ALA A 45 -11.61 12.11 8.94
C ALA A 45 -10.48 12.52 9.91
N LYS A 46 -10.17 13.83 9.99
CA LYS A 46 -9.00 14.38 10.71
C LYS A 46 -7.69 13.77 10.21
N GLU A 47 -7.54 13.76 8.88
CA GLU A 47 -6.42 13.17 8.16
C GLU A 47 -5.68 14.23 7.33
N TRP A 48 -4.35 14.16 7.34
CA TRP A 48 -3.48 14.91 6.44
C TRP A 48 -2.92 13.96 5.41
N GLY A 49 -2.79 14.43 4.17
CA GLY A 49 -2.21 13.62 3.12
C GLY A 49 -1.47 14.40 2.07
N ILE A 50 -0.48 13.75 1.48
CA ILE A 50 0.37 14.28 0.42
C ILE A 50 0.50 13.22 -0.66
N ALA A 51 0.27 13.61 -1.91
CA ALA A 51 0.71 12.86 -3.07
C ALA A 51 1.76 13.67 -3.84
N VAL A 52 2.79 13.01 -4.35
CA VAL A 52 3.90 13.67 -5.05
C VAL A 52 4.47 12.75 -6.13
N ALA A 53 4.93 13.34 -7.24
CA ALA A 53 5.63 12.65 -8.31
C ALA A 53 6.77 13.52 -8.85
N THR A 54 7.85 12.87 -9.27
CA THR A 54 9.08 13.53 -9.74
C THR A 54 9.75 12.72 -10.86
N ASN A 55 10.74 13.33 -11.51
CA ASN A 55 11.65 12.67 -12.45
C ASN A 55 12.94 12.14 -11.78
N ASN A 56 13.05 12.25 -10.46
CA ASN A 56 14.13 11.68 -9.65
C ASN A 56 13.67 10.43 -8.86
N ILE A 57 14.59 9.71 -8.22
CA ILE A 57 14.28 8.55 -7.39
C ILE A 57 13.72 8.95 -6.01
N TYR A 58 13.01 8.02 -5.35
CA TYR A 58 12.60 8.04 -3.93
C TYR A 58 11.87 9.27 -3.34
N VAL A 59 11.12 10.04 -4.13
CA VAL A 59 10.54 11.36 -3.72
C VAL A 59 9.73 11.38 -2.43
N GLY A 60 9.13 10.25 -2.05
CA GLY A 60 8.41 10.13 -0.80
C GLY A 60 9.27 10.38 0.43
N ASN A 61 10.57 10.07 0.36
CA ASN A 61 11.49 10.30 1.47
C ASN A 61 11.82 11.78 1.67
N SER A 62 12.00 12.51 0.57
CA SER A 62 12.59 13.85 0.61
C SER A 62 11.55 14.94 0.74
N THR A 63 10.30 14.71 0.33
CA THR A 63 9.34 15.82 0.16
C THR A 63 8.09 15.72 1.02
N VAL A 64 7.90 14.62 1.77
CA VAL A 64 6.64 14.35 2.46
C VAL A 64 6.81 14.40 3.98
N TYR A 65 6.22 15.42 4.62
CA TYR A 65 6.28 15.61 6.06
C TYR A 65 4.87 15.73 6.64
N ILE A 66 4.47 14.78 7.49
CA ILE A 66 3.15 14.77 8.11
C ILE A 66 3.29 14.44 9.59
N GLN A 67 2.83 15.35 10.45
CA GLN A 67 2.67 15.13 11.89
C GLN A 67 1.17 15.19 12.24
N PRO A 68 0.51 14.03 12.43
CA PRO A 68 -0.92 13.97 12.72
C PRO A 68 -1.30 14.81 13.94
N GLY A 69 -2.43 15.52 13.83
CA GLY A 69 -2.93 16.43 14.85
C GLY A 69 -2.27 17.81 14.85
N LEU A 70 -1.19 18.00 14.08
CA LEU A 70 -0.45 19.26 14.01
C LEU A 70 -0.48 19.89 12.62
N GLY A 71 -0.13 19.12 11.58
CA GLY A 71 -0.09 19.63 10.22
C GLY A 71 0.72 18.75 9.26
N ALA A 72 0.91 19.27 8.06
CA ALA A 72 1.75 18.65 7.04
C ALA A 72 2.48 19.71 6.21
N PHE A 73 3.65 19.36 5.69
CA PHE A 73 4.50 20.21 4.84
C PHE A 73 5.03 19.40 3.65
N SER A 74 5.16 20.06 2.52
CA SER A 74 5.79 19.54 1.31
C SER A 74 6.80 20.55 0.78
N VAL A 75 8.02 20.11 0.50
CA VAL A 75 9.13 20.95 0.04
C VAL A 75 9.76 20.29 -1.19
N ILE A 76 9.62 20.94 -2.35
CA ILE A 76 10.02 20.40 -3.66
C ILE A 76 10.94 21.38 -4.41
N ALA A 77 11.37 20.99 -5.62
CA ALA A 77 12.46 21.62 -6.37
C ALA A 77 13.80 21.41 -5.62
N GLU A 78 14.41 22.46 -5.08
CA GLU A 78 15.55 22.32 -4.17
C GLU A 78 15.05 22.06 -2.75
N THR A 79 14.93 20.79 -2.38
CA THR A 79 14.35 20.36 -1.09
C THR A 79 15.21 20.79 0.10
N ASP A 80 14.54 21.29 1.15
CA ASP A 80 15.14 21.55 2.46
C ASP A 80 14.19 21.07 3.59
N PRO A 81 14.57 20.07 4.40
CA PRO A 81 13.75 19.56 5.50
C PRO A 81 13.49 20.59 6.61
N ASP A 82 14.28 21.66 6.72
CA ASP A 82 14.14 22.64 7.80
C ASP A 82 12.79 23.36 7.76
N TYR A 83 12.18 23.53 6.59
CA TYR A 83 10.81 24.07 6.49
C TYR A 83 9.77 23.21 7.21
N ALA A 84 9.92 21.89 7.20
CA ALA A 84 9.02 21.01 7.94
C ALA A 84 9.37 20.99 9.43
N ILE A 85 10.67 20.90 9.78
CA ILE A 85 11.15 20.86 11.18
C ILE A 85 10.74 22.14 11.92
N ASN A 86 11.10 23.29 11.37
CA ASN A 86 10.74 24.60 11.91
C ASN A 86 9.24 24.85 11.79
N GLY A 87 8.62 24.37 10.71
CA GLY A 87 7.18 24.37 10.50
C GLY A 87 6.41 23.77 11.67
N PHE A 88 6.70 22.51 12.01
CA PHE A 88 6.07 21.83 13.14
C PHE A 88 6.40 22.51 14.48
N ALA A 89 7.62 22.99 14.68
CA ALA A 89 7.99 23.72 15.90
C ALA A 89 7.19 25.01 16.07
N ALA A 90 6.94 25.75 14.99
CA ALA A 90 6.15 26.97 14.99
C ALA A 90 4.65 26.69 15.23
N LEU A 91 4.09 25.68 14.55
CA LEU A 91 2.70 25.26 14.76
C LEU A 91 2.43 24.86 16.23
N LYS A 92 3.38 24.13 16.86
CA LYS A 92 3.29 23.79 18.30
C LYS A 92 3.24 25.02 19.21
N LYS A 93 3.85 26.13 18.79
CA LYS A 93 3.84 27.42 19.50
C LYS A 93 2.62 28.28 19.17
N GLY A 94 1.64 27.75 18.43
CA GLY A 94 0.42 28.47 18.04
C GLY A 94 0.61 29.46 16.89
N LYS A 95 1.72 29.39 16.16
CA LYS A 95 1.92 30.19 14.93
C LYS A 95 1.08 29.64 13.80
N SER A 96 0.65 30.50 12.90
CA SER A 96 0.00 30.11 11.65
C SER A 96 0.99 29.40 10.72
N VAL A 97 0.48 28.56 9.82
CA VAL A 97 1.31 27.90 8.80
C VAL A 97 2.05 28.89 7.89
N LYS A 98 1.46 30.07 7.64
CA LYS A 98 2.10 31.16 6.93
C LYS A 98 3.30 31.71 7.70
N GLU A 99 3.12 32.09 8.96
CA GLU A 99 4.24 32.56 9.80
C GLU A 99 5.35 31.52 9.90
N ALA A 100 4.99 30.24 10.00
CA ALA A 100 5.94 29.14 10.07
C ALA A 100 6.83 29.05 8.82
N ILE A 101 6.23 29.06 7.62
CA ILE A 101 6.98 29.03 6.35
C ILE A 101 7.78 30.32 6.15
N GLU A 102 7.18 31.48 6.40
CA GLU A 102 7.81 32.80 6.24
C GLU A 102 9.03 32.99 7.14
N SER A 103 8.95 32.54 8.40
CA SER A 103 10.06 32.64 9.35
C SER A 103 11.26 31.77 8.96
N THR A 104 11.01 30.59 8.39
CA THR A 104 12.09 29.74 7.85
C THR A 104 12.68 30.38 6.61
N ARG A 105 11.82 30.86 5.69
CA ARG A 105 12.24 31.51 4.44
C ARG A 105 13.11 32.75 4.65
N ALA A 106 12.84 33.53 5.69
CA ALA A 106 13.62 34.73 6.01
C ALA A 106 15.11 34.45 6.31
N ASN A 107 15.45 33.19 6.64
CA ASN A 107 16.81 32.76 6.96
C ASN A 107 17.38 31.79 5.91
N ASP A 108 16.71 31.60 4.78
CA ASP A 108 17.10 30.68 3.70
C ASP A 108 17.50 31.49 2.45
N GLU A 109 18.80 31.64 2.24
CA GLU A 109 19.37 32.38 1.09
C GLU A 109 18.97 31.75 -0.26
N ASP A 110 18.65 30.46 -0.25
CA ASP A 110 18.27 29.67 -1.42
C ASP A 110 16.75 29.53 -1.60
N ALA A 111 15.94 30.22 -0.79
CA ALA A 111 14.47 30.14 -0.83
C ALA A 111 13.88 30.28 -2.24
N ASN A 112 14.48 31.13 -3.07
CA ASN A 112 14.02 31.39 -4.44
C ASN A 112 14.16 30.18 -5.38
N PHE A 113 14.86 29.11 -4.99
CA PHE A 113 15.02 27.86 -5.73
C PHE A 113 14.09 26.73 -5.25
N ARG A 114 13.21 27.02 -4.29
CA ARG A 114 12.33 26.03 -3.64
C ARG A 114 10.87 26.26 -3.97
N GLN A 115 10.05 25.23 -3.77
CA GLN A 115 8.61 25.42 -3.56
C GLN A 115 8.19 24.75 -2.26
N ILE A 116 7.39 25.46 -1.47
CA ILE A 116 6.95 25.03 -0.15
C ILE A 116 5.45 25.11 -0.09
N ALA A 117 4.80 24.08 0.46
CA ALA A 117 3.41 24.11 0.87
C ALA A 117 3.26 23.56 2.28
N GLY A 118 2.33 24.14 3.04
CA GLY A 118 2.00 23.68 4.38
C GLY A 118 0.50 23.75 4.64
N ILE A 119 0.05 22.89 5.54
CA ILE A 119 -1.32 22.86 6.05
C ILE A 119 -1.31 22.60 7.56
N ASP A 120 -2.08 23.37 8.32
CA ASP A 120 -2.16 23.22 9.79
C ASP A 120 -3.26 22.25 10.24
N SER A 121 -3.46 22.15 11.57
CA SER A 121 -4.38 21.19 12.17
C SER A 121 -5.86 21.51 11.97
N ILE A 122 -6.18 22.74 11.53
CA ILE A 122 -7.55 23.19 11.21
C ILE A 122 -7.75 23.40 9.71
N GLY A 123 -6.74 23.07 8.91
CA GLY A 123 -6.79 23.07 7.46
C GLY A 123 -6.52 24.44 6.82
N ASN A 124 -5.92 25.41 7.53
CA ASN A 124 -5.40 26.60 6.86
C ASN A 124 -4.19 26.20 6.02
N VAL A 125 -4.09 26.78 4.83
CA VAL A 125 -3.03 26.46 3.88
C VAL A 125 -2.17 27.68 3.59
N TYR A 126 -0.89 27.45 3.33
CA TYR A 126 0.01 28.45 2.75
C TYR A 126 1.00 27.78 1.82
N ALA A 127 1.37 28.50 0.74
CA ALA A 127 2.32 28.02 -0.24
C ALA A 127 3.20 29.16 -0.76
N TYR A 128 4.39 28.80 -1.21
CA TYR A 128 5.37 29.71 -1.79
C TYR A 128 6.07 29.02 -2.97
N THR A 129 6.25 29.76 -4.07
CA THR A 129 7.03 29.33 -5.23
C THR A 129 8.18 30.32 -5.41
N GLY A 130 9.41 29.80 -5.33
CA GLY A 130 10.62 30.59 -5.51
C GLY A 130 10.72 31.23 -6.88
N SER A 131 11.11 32.51 -6.90
CA SER A 131 11.10 33.31 -8.13
C SER A 131 12.15 32.91 -9.17
N ALA A 132 13.19 32.16 -8.76
CA ALA A 132 14.22 31.68 -9.67
C ALA A 132 13.71 30.52 -10.55
N LEU A 133 12.69 29.78 -10.10
CA LEU A 133 12.17 28.63 -10.84
C LEU A 133 11.62 28.97 -12.22
N LYS A 134 11.28 30.25 -12.48
CA LYS A 134 10.90 30.75 -13.82
C LYS A 134 11.99 30.59 -14.89
N PHE A 135 13.24 30.37 -14.50
CA PHE A 135 14.36 30.17 -15.42
C PHE A 135 14.48 28.72 -15.92
N TRP A 136 13.74 27.78 -15.31
CA TRP A 136 13.62 26.42 -15.81
C TRP A 136 12.45 26.31 -16.79
N LYS A 137 12.56 25.37 -17.74
CA LYS A 137 11.54 25.17 -18.77
C LYS A 137 10.25 24.65 -18.16
N GLY A 138 9.10 25.12 -18.65
CA GLY A 138 7.77 24.72 -18.18
C GLY A 138 7.28 25.58 -17.02
N ASP A 139 6.06 25.32 -16.57
CA ASP A 139 5.44 26.13 -15.53
C ASP A 139 5.97 25.76 -14.15
N ALA A 140 6.19 26.79 -13.33
CA ALA A 140 6.49 26.68 -11.91
C ALA A 140 5.55 27.58 -11.12
N THR A 141 4.58 26.99 -10.43
CA THR A 141 3.55 27.73 -9.69
C THR A 141 2.89 26.87 -8.60
N HIS A 142 1.93 27.45 -7.89
CA HIS A 142 1.06 26.76 -6.94
C HIS A 142 -0.36 27.32 -7.04
N LEU A 143 -1.36 26.52 -6.67
CA LEU A 143 -2.74 26.94 -6.50
C LEU A 143 -3.21 26.47 -5.13
N THR A 144 -3.92 27.33 -4.42
CA THR A 144 -4.51 27.04 -3.11
C THR A 144 -6.02 26.95 -3.23
N GLY A 145 -6.62 25.97 -2.56
CA GLY A 145 -8.06 25.88 -2.39
C GLY A 145 -8.44 25.60 -0.94
N LYS A 146 -9.70 25.25 -0.71
CA LYS A 146 -10.18 24.94 0.64
C LYS A 146 -9.51 23.67 1.17
N HIS A 147 -8.61 23.81 2.14
CA HIS A 147 -7.89 22.73 2.79
C HIS A 147 -6.97 21.91 1.85
N TYR A 148 -6.50 22.51 0.75
CA TYR A 148 -5.49 21.87 -0.09
C TYR A 148 -4.59 22.88 -0.81
N VAL A 149 -3.42 22.42 -1.24
CA VAL A 149 -2.52 23.12 -2.16
C VAL A 149 -2.06 22.13 -3.23
N VAL A 150 -2.06 22.57 -4.48
CA VAL A 150 -1.32 21.92 -5.57
C VAL A 150 -0.13 22.79 -5.95
N LEU A 151 1.04 22.19 -6.15
CA LEU A 151 2.26 22.91 -6.50
C LEU A 151 3.14 22.06 -7.40
N GLY A 152 3.96 22.70 -8.22
CA GLY A 152 4.99 22.01 -8.99
C GLY A 152 5.79 22.91 -9.91
N ASN A 153 6.84 22.34 -10.48
CA ASN A 153 7.77 22.98 -11.40
C ASN A 153 8.10 22.10 -12.60
N GLN A 154 8.51 22.75 -13.69
CA GLN A 154 8.81 22.11 -14.97
C GLN A 154 7.61 21.29 -15.47
N LEU A 155 6.42 21.91 -15.41
CA LEU A 155 5.16 21.29 -15.80
C LEU A 155 4.72 21.74 -17.18
N ALA A 156 3.90 20.91 -17.82
CA ALA A 156 3.09 21.33 -18.94
C ALA A 156 2.01 22.31 -18.48
N GLU A 157 1.49 23.12 -19.41
CA GLU A 157 0.42 24.07 -19.15
C GLU A 157 -0.84 23.34 -18.64
N GLY A 158 -1.52 23.92 -17.65
CA GLY A 158 -2.81 23.41 -17.16
C GLY A 158 -2.75 22.20 -16.22
N VAL A 159 -1.56 21.67 -15.92
CA VAL A 159 -1.38 20.53 -15.00
C VAL A 159 -1.98 20.81 -13.62
N LEU A 160 -1.61 21.92 -12.97
CA LEU A 160 -2.11 22.24 -11.63
C LEU A 160 -3.61 22.56 -11.61
N SER A 161 -4.12 23.24 -12.63
CA SER A 161 -5.56 23.50 -12.78
C SER A 161 -6.36 22.19 -12.89
N SER A 162 -5.82 21.21 -13.61
CA SER A 162 -6.43 19.88 -13.75
C SER A 162 -6.40 19.10 -12.44
N MET A 163 -5.29 19.18 -11.69
CA MET A 163 -5.18 18.57 -10.36
C MET A 163 -6.18 19.17 -9.37
N ALA A 164 -6.27 20.50 -9.30
CA ALA A 164 -7.18 21.22 -8.40
C ALA A 164 -8.64 20.86 -8.70
N LYS A 165 -9.05 21.01 -9.97
CA LYS A 165 -10.42 20.66 -10.41
C LYS A 165 -10.75 19.20 -10.13
N SER A 166 -9.82 18.28 -10.42
CA SER A 166 -10.02 16.85 -10.17
C SER A 166 -10.19 16.55 -8.67
N TYR A 167 -9.36 17.16 -7.80
CA TYR A 167 -9.47 17.00 -6.35
C TYR A 167 -10.84 17.48 -5.84
N GLU A 168 -11.28 18.66 -6.26
CA GLU A 168 -12.54 19.27 -5.83
C GLU A 168 -13.79 18.48 -6.23
N HIS A 169 -13.74 17.77 -7.36
CA HIS A 169 -14.87 16.96 -7.86
C HIS A 169 -14.75 15.47 -7.47
N SER A 170 -13.62 15.06 -6.89
CA SER A 170 -13.41 13.68 -6.46
C SER A 170 -14.15 13.36 -5.17
N THR A 171 -14.54 12.09 -5.02
CA THR A 171 -15.21 11.57 -3.82
C THR A 171 -14.44 10.37 -3.28
N GLY A 172 -14.80 9.90 -2.08
CA GLY A 172 -14.11 8.80 -1.40
C GLY A 172 -13.14 9.28 -0.33
N THR A 173 -12.24 8.40 0.06
CA THR A 173 -11.21 8.64 1.08
C THR A 173 -10.21 9.71 0.65
N LEU A 174 -9.51 10.34 1.60
CA LEU A 174 -8.49 11.33 1.28
C LEU A 174 -7.42 10.76 0.32
N ALA A 175 -7.00 9.51 0.52
CA ALA A 175 -6.04 8.83 -0.35
C ALA A 175 -6.51 8.69 -1.81
N GLU A 176 -7.78 8.31 -2.02
CA GLU A 176 -8.36 8.21 -3.37
C GLU A 176 -8.45 9.58 -4.05
N ARG A 177 -8.86 10.61 -3.31
CA ARG A 177 -8.96 11.98 -3.84
C ARG A 177 -7.59 12.56 -4.23
N LEU A 178 -6.57 12.36 -3.39
CA LEU A 178 -5.20 12.76 -3.67
C LEU A 178 -4.63 12.04 -4.91
N LEU A 179 -4.84 10.73 -5.01
CA LEU A 179 -4.38 9.95 -6.16
C LEU A 179 -5.10 10.36 -7.45
N THR A 180 -6.41 10.59 -7.39
CA THR A 180 -7.21 11.10 -8.52
C THR A 180 -6.71 12.47 -8.98
N SER A 181 -6.34 13.35 -8.06
CA SER A 181 -5.77 14.66 -8.36
C SER A 181 -4.44 14.56 -9.09
N ILE A 182 -3.45 13.85 -8.52
CA ILE A 182 -2.11 13.78 -9.12
C ILE A 182 -2.10 13.04 -10.46
N ARG A 183 -2.98 12.05 -10.65
CA ARG A 183 -3.17 11.39 -11.95
C ARG A 183 -3.75 12.35 -13.00
N ALA A 184 -4.73 13.18 -12.65
CA ALA A 184 -5.24 14.20 -13.55
C ALA A 184 -4.15 15.20 -13.97
N GLY A 185 -3.24 15.55 -13.06
CA GLY A 185 -2.05 16.35 -13.40
C GLY A 185 -1.14 15.66 -14.41
N GLN A 186 -0.88 14.36 -14.22
CA GLN A 186 -0.09 13.56 -15.16
C GLN A 186 -0.75 13.46 -16.54
N ASP A 187 -2.07 13.28 -16.59
CA ASP A 187 -2.85 13.14 -17.82
C ASP A 187 -2.95 14.47 -18.58
N ALA A 188 -2.89 15.60 -17.87
CA ALA A 188 -2.80 16.95 -18.44
C ALA A 188 -1.39 17.31 -18.97
N GLY A 189 -0.46 16.35 -18.99
CA GLY A 189 0.89 16.51 -19.52
C GLY A 189 1.98 16.34 -18.46
N GLY A 190 1.64 16.50 -17.18
CA GLY A 190 2.55 16.32 -16.05
C GLY A 190 3.86 17.10 -16.18
N GLN A 191 4.95 16.43 -15.84
CA GLN A 191 6.31 16.95 -15.92
C GLN A 191 6.84 16.84 -17.35
N ILE A 192 7.39 17.94 -17.89
CA ILE A 192 7.90 17.95 -19.27
C ILE A 192 9.26 17.25 -19.43
N THR A 193 9.89 16.85 -18.32
CA THR A 193 11.20 16.18 -18.27
C THR A 193 11.10 14.71 -17.86
N GLY A 194 9.90 14.13 -17.84
CA GLY A 194 9.68 12.71 -17.55
C GLY A 194 9.28 12.42 -16.09
N LYS A 195 9.23 11.14 -15.75
CA LYS A 195 8.72 10.61 -14.47
C LYS A 195 9.52 9.39 -14.04
N GLN A 196 9.79 9.28 -12.75
CA GLN A 196 10.62 8.21 -12.19
C GLN A 196 10.07 7.66 -10.88
N SER A 197 9.66 8.52 -9.94
CA SER A 197 9.15 8.10 -8.64
C SER A 197 7.89 8.85 -8.22
N ALA A 198 7.11 8.24 -7.32
CA ALA A 198 5.91 8.84 -6.73
C ALA A 198 5.64 8.30 -5.32
N ALA A 199 4.90 9.06 -4.52
CA ALA A 199 4.44 8.64 -3.21
C ALA A 199 3.04 9.16 -2.91
N LEU A 200 2.32 8.43 -2.05
CA LEU A 200 1.04 8.80 -1.46
C LEU A 200 1.10 8.45 0.02
N MET A 201 1.02 9.47 0.88
CA MET A 201 0.96 9.29 2.32
C MET A 201 -0.29 9.93 2.89
N VAL A 202 -0.98 9.23 3.80
CA VAL A 202 -2.13 9.75 4.55
C VAL A 202 -2.02 9.29 6.01
N LYS A 203 -2.09 10.25 6.94
CA LYS A 203 -1.96 9.99 8.38
C LYS A 203 -3.06 10.72 9.17
N GLY A 204 -3.76 9.99 10.04
CA GLY A 204 -4.83 10.52 10.90
C GLY A 204 -4.44 10.70 12.36
N ALA A 205 -5.02 11.70 13.05
CA ALA A 205 -4.68 12.05 14.45
C ALA A 205 -5.05 10.96 15.49
N GLY A 206 -5.93 10.03 15.13
CA GLY A 206 -6.39 8.92 16.00
C GLY A 206 -6.02 7.54 15.46
N GLN A 207 -5.06 7.45 14.55
CA GLN A 207 -4.67 6.20 13.92
C GLN A 207 -3.30 5.74 14.41
N GLU A 208 -3.24 4.48 14.85
CA GLU A 208 -1.98 3.78 15.09
C GLU A 208 -1.09 3.78 13.84
N TRP A 209 0.23 3.74 14.02
CA TRP A 209 1.20 3.86 12.93
C TRP A 209 0.99 2.83 11.81
N TYR A 210 0.52 1.62 12.13
CA TYR A 210 0.27 0.53 11.18
C TYR A 210 -1.06 0.65 10.42
N ASN A 211 -1.90 1.62 10.79
CA ASN A 211 -3.18 1.93 10.13
C ASN A 211 -3.10 3.16 9.22
N GLN A 212 -1.89 3.71 9.02
CA GLN A 212 -1.66 4.85 8.14
C GLN A 212 -1.24 4.38 6.74
N ILE A 213 -1.48 5.23 5.74
CA ILE A 213 -1.08 4.96 4.35
C ILE A 213 0.29 5.60 4.14
N ASP A 214 1.26 4.77 3.77
CA ASP A 214 2.58 5.16 3.28
C ASP A 214 2.92 4.26 2.09
N LEU A 215 2.60 4.74 0.89
CA LEU A 215 2.80 4.02 -0.36
C LEU A 215 3.84 4.76 -1.19
N ARG A 216 4.90 4.04 -1.57
CA ARG A 216 6.04 4.60 -2.27
C ARG A 216 6.40 3.75 -3.47
N VAL A 217 6.61 4.43 -4.58
CA VAL A 217 7.19 3.89 -5.81
C VAL A 217 8.47 4.67 -6.04
N ASP A 218 9.56 4.20 -5.47
CA ASP A 218 10.84 4.93 -5.47
C ASP A 218 11.55 4.88 -6.83
N ASP A 219 11.13 3.96 -7.71
CA ASP A 219 11.55 3.83 -9.11
C ASP A 219 10.52 3.04 -9.94
N ALA A 220 10.00 3.63 -11.02
CA ALA A 220 9.21 2.92 -12.03
C ALA A 220 9.05 3.74 -13.31
N LYS A 221 8.84 3.06 -14.45
CA LYS A 221 8.47 3.72 -15.72
C LYS A 221 7.12 4.46 -15.65
N TYR A 222 6.18 3.94 -14.86
CA TYR A 222 4.84 4.49 -14.70
C TYR A 222 4.47 4.59 -13.20
N PRO A 223 5.11 5.48 -12.44
CA PRO A 223 5.06 5.44 -10.97
C PRO A 223 3.65 5.67 -10.41
N LEU A 224 2.82 6.49 -11.07
CA LEU A 224 1.43 6.70 -10.64
C LEU A 224 0.50 5.51 -10.93
N ILE A 225 0.80 4.69 -11.93
CA ILE A 225 0.06 3.42 -12.16
C ILE A 225 0.40 2.42 -11.05
N GLU A 226 1.69 2.33 -10.71
CA GLU A 226 2.13 1.48 -9.60
C GLU A 226 1.57 1.96 -8.26
N LEU A 227 1.47 3.27 -8.04
CA LEU A 227 0.87 3.84 -6.84
C LEU A 227 -0.63 3.50 -6.72
N GLN A 228 -1.37 3.50 -7.85
CA GLN A 228 -2.75 3.01 -7.89
C GLN A 228 -2.83 1.53 -7.57
N ARG A 229 -1.93 0.70 -8.09
CA ARG A 229 -1.86 -0.73 -7.77
C ARG A 229 -1.64 -0.96 -6.27
N LEU A 230 -0.73 -0.20 -5.66
CA LEU A 230 -0.48 -0.26 -4.21
C LEU A 230 -1.70 0.18 -3.39
N LEU A 231 -2.42 1.23 -3.81
CA LEU A 231 -3.64 1.68 -3.14
C LEU A 231 -4.76 0.63 -3.27
N ASN A 232 -4.88 -0.02 -4.43
CA ASN A 232 -5.80 -1.14 -4.61
C ASN A 232 -5.44 -2.30 -3.67
N PHE A 233 -4.16 -2.64 -3.50
CA PHE A 233 -3.75 -3.69 -2.56
C PHE A 233 -4.12 -3.33 -1.12
N HIS A 234 -3.89 -2.08 -0.71
CA HIS A 234 -4.27 -1.59 0.61
C HIS A 234 -5.77 -1.79 0.89
N TYR A 235 -6.65 -1.25 0.05
CA TYR A 235 -8.10 -1.37 0.23
C TYR A 235 -8.64 -2.78 -0.03
N GLY A 236 -8.03 -3.50 -0.96
CA GLY A 236 -8.34 -4.90 -1.24
C GLY A 236 -8.12 -5.80 -0.04
N ARG A 237 -7.01 -5.62 0.70
CA ARG A 237 -6.76 -6.33 1.97
C ARG A 237 -7.82 -6.02 3.02
N ILE A 238 -8.20 -4.76 3.17
CA ILE A 238 -9.23 -4.33 4.15
C ILE A 238 -10.56 -5.01 3.82
N LYS A 239 -11.01 -4.90 2.56
CA LYS A 239 -12.24 -5.55 2.08
C LYS A 239 -12.20 -7.06 2.23
N LEU A 240 -11.05 -7.69 1.96
CA LEU A 240 -10.88 -9.14 2.14
C LEU A 240 -11.05 -9.57 3.60
N ASN A 241 -10.44 -8.83 4.53
CA ASN A 241 -10.58 -9.10 5.96
C ASN A 241 -12.05 -8.95 6.41
N GLN A 242 -12.76 -7.91 5.93
CA GLN A 242 -14.19 -7.70 6.20
C GLN A 242 -15.05 -8.83 5.62
N ALA A 243 -14.76 -9.24 4.37
CA ALA A 243 -15.44 -10.36 3.73
C ALA A 243 -15.29 -11.65 4.54
N ILE A 244 -14.06 -12.01 4.93
CA ILE A 244 -13.80 -13.21 5.74
C ILE A 244 -14.55 -13.14 7.09
N LYS A 245 -14.58 -11.98 7.74
CA LYS A 245 -15.31 -11.80 8.99
C LYS A 245 -16.81 -12.05 8.81
N LEU A 246 -17.44 -11.42 7.82
CA LEU A 246 -18.86 -11.64 7.51
C LEU A 246 -19.16 -13.10 7.19
N LEU A 247 -18.31 -13.75 6.39
CA LEU A 247 -18.48 -15.15 6.03
C LEU A 247 -18.36 -16.08 7.25
N LYS A 248 -17.44 -15.80 8.19
CA LYS A 248 -17.34 -16.51 9.47
C LYS A 248 -18.57 -16.33 10.34
N ASP A 249 -19.21 -15.15 10.27
CA ASP A 249 -20.42 -14.83 11.02
C ASP A 249 -21.71 -15.35 10.36
N GLY A 250 -21.60 -15.97 9.17
CA GLY A 250 -22.73 -16.55 8.44
C GLY A 250 -23.39 -15.61 7.42
N GLU A 251 -22.91 -14.36 7.30
CA GLU A 251 -23.43 -13.33 6.38
C GLU A 251 -22.95 -13.55 4.93
N LYS A 252 -23.40 -14.65 4.32
CA LYS A 252 -22.86 -15.14 3.05
C LYS A 252 -23.00 -14.17 1.88
N VAL A 253 -24.18 -13.57 1.69
CA VAL A 253 -24.46 -12.71 0.52
C VAL A 253 -23.54 -11.49 0.51
N HIS A 254 -23.47 -10.77 1.63
CA HIS A 254 -22.60 -9.60 1.77
C HIS A 254 -21.12 -9.98 1.75
N GLY A 255 -20.76 -11.07 2.44
CA GLY A 255 -19.39 -11.57 2.47
C GLY A 255 -18.85 -11.92 1.08
N LEU A 256 -19.63 -12.66 0.26
CA LEU A 256 -19.24 -13.03 -1.10
C LEU A 256 -19.14 -11.82 -2.04
N LYS A 257 -20.05 -10.84 -1.91
CA LYS A 257 -19.97 -9.59 -2.68
C LYS A 257 -18.65 -8.87 -2.40
N LEU A 258 -18.32 -8.67 -1.12
CA LEU A 258 -17.06 -8.01 -0.72
C LEU A 258 -15.84 -8.82 -1.11
N LEU A 259 -15.90 -10.16 -1.05
CA LEU A 259 -14.82 -11.03 -1.49
C LEU A 259 -14.50 -10.85 -2.97
N ASN A 260 -15.53 -10.75 -3.82
CA ASN A 260 -15.36 -10.51 -5.26
C ASN A 260 -14.77 -9.12 -5.54
N GLU A 261 -15.23 -8.08 -4.84
CA GLU A 261 -14.63 -6.74 -4.92
C GLU A 261 -13.16 -6.75 -4.50
N ALA A 262 -12.86 -7.41 -3.37
CA ALA A 262 -11.49 -7.54 -2.86
C ALA A 262 -10.58 -8.26 -3.85
N GLY A 263 -11.06 -9.36 -4.45
CA GLY A 263 -10.31 -10.16 -5.43
C GLY A 263 -9.83 -9.36 -6.63
N LYS A 264 -10.63 -8.41 -7.13
CA LYS A 264 -10.25 -7.50 -8.22
C LYS A 264 -9.14 -6.52 -7.79
N LEU A 265 -9.22 -6.02 -6.56
CA LEU A 265 -8.28 -5.04 -6.04
C LEU A 265 -6.91 -5.64 -5.71
N VAL A 266 -6.86 -6.90 -5.28
CA VAL A 266 -5.60 -7.58 -4.91
C VAL A 266 -4.99 -8.40 -6.05
N GLU A 267 -5.45 -8.22 -7.28
CA GLU A 267 -4.92 -8.95 -8.43
C GLU A 267 -3.42 -8.69 -8.63
N GLY A 268 -2.63 -9.77 -8.74
CA GLY A 268 -1.16 -9.71 -8.83
C GLY A 268 -0.45 -9.67 -7.48
N TRP A 269 -1.16 -9.77 -6.35
CA TRP A 269 -0.54 -9.89 -5.03
C TRP A 269 -0.34 -11.36 -4.63
N ASN A 270 0.82 -11.93 -4.95
CA ASN A 270 1.11 -13.35 -4.69
C ASN A 270 0.91 -13.78 -3.22
N GLY A 271 1.23 -12.90 -2.26
CA GLY A 271 1.09 -13.18 -0.83
C GLY A 271 -0.36 -13.23 -0.32
N ILE A 272 -1.36 -12.90 -1.14
CA ILE A 272 -2.77 -12.83 -0.71
C ILE A 272 -3.56 -14.12 -0.98
N TYR A 273 -3.02 -15.05 -1.77
CA TYR A 273 -3.76 -16.20 -2.30
C TYR A 273 -4.40 -17.06 -1.20
N SER A 274 -3.67 -17.40 -0.13
CA SER A 274 -4.19 -18.23 0.95
C SER A 274 -5.41 -17.60 1.64
N LYS A 275 -5.42 -16.27 1.81
CA LYS A 275 -6.58 -15.54 2.37
C LYS A 275 -7.76 -15.49 1.41
N LEU A 276 -7.53 -15.30 0.11
CA LEU A 276 -8.60 -15.35 -0.88
C LEU A 276 -9.27 -16.73 -0.90
N ILE A 277 -8.46 -17.79 -0.92
CA ILE A 277 -8.94 -19.18 -0.89
C ILE A 277 -9.76 -19.43 0.38
N MET A 278 -9.28 -18.98 1.54
CA MET A 278 -10.03 -19.05 2.80
C MET A 278 -11.41 -18.38 2.68
N GLY A 279 -11.48 -17.16 2.14
CA GLY A 279 -12.74 -16.47 1.91
C GLY A 279 -13.67 -17.26 0.98
N MET A 280 -13.15 -17.78 -0.13
CA MET A 280 -13.94 -18.58 -1.08
C MET A 280 -14.52 -19.83 -0.39
N LEU A 281 -13.71 -20.55 0.39
CA LEU A 281 -14.14 -21.75 1.09
C LEU A 281 -15.18 -21.48 2.18
N LEU A 282 -15.01 -20.40 2.96
CA LEU A 282 -16.02 -19.96 3.92
C LEU A 282 -17.35 -19.59 3.23
N GLY A 283 -17.26 -19.04 2.01
CA GLY A 283 -18.42 -18.75 1.16
C GLY A 283 -19.05 -19.98 0.49
N GLY A 284 -18.38 -21.14 0.51
CA GLY A 284 -18.82 -22.35 -0.20
C GLY A 284 -18.41 -22.40 -1.68
N GLU A 285 -17.52 -21.51 -2.13
CA GLU A 285 -17.04 -21.38 -3.51
C GLU A 285 -15.82 -22.28 -3.76
N GLU A 286 -15.96 -23.60 -3.57
CA GLU A 286 -14.83 -24.54 -3.68
C GLU A 286 -14.19 -24.56 -5.07
N ASP A 287 -14.98 -24.44 -6.14
CA ASP A 287 -14.46 -24.38 -7.51
C ASP A 287 -13.63 -23.12 -7.77
N ALA A 288 -14.03 -21.99 -7.18
CA ALA A 288 -13.24 -20.75 -7.26
C ALA A 288 -11.93 -20.88 -6.47
N ALA A 289 -11.97 -21.50 -5.29
CA ALA A 289 -10.79 -21.80 -4.49
C ALA A 289 -9.78 -22.67 -5.26
N VAL A 290 -10.24 -23.73 -5.93
CA VAL A 290 -9.38 -24.59 -6.78
C VAL A 290 -8.73 -23.78 -7.91
N LYS A 291 -9.48 -22.88 -8.57
CA LYS A 291 -8.91 -22.01 -9.62
C LYS A 291 -7.80 -21.11 -9.09
N ILE A 292 -7.96 -20.53 -7.90
CA ILE A 292 -6.92 -19.70 -7.28
C ILE A 292 -5.70 -20.53 -6.86
N ILE A 293 -5.90 -21.73 -6.32
CA ILE A 293 -4.80 -22.67 -6.01
C ILE A 293 -3.97 -22.95 -7.28
N LEU A 294 -4.64 -23.28 -8.39
CA LEU A 294 -3.98 -23.55 -9.67
C LEU A 294 -3.25 -22.32 -10.22
N LYS A 295 -3.86 -21.13 -10.11
CA LYS A 295 -3.22 -19.86 -10.48
C LYS A 295 -1.95 -19.63 -9.66
N ALA A 296 -2.03 -19.78 -8.33
CA ALA A 296 -0.91 -19.59 -7.43
C ALA A 296 0.27 -20.53 -7.74
N ILE A 297 -0.01 -21.83 -7.98
CA ILE A 297 1.00 -22.81 -8.39
C ILE A 297 1.60 -22.49 -9.77
N LYS A 298 0.78 -21.98 -10.70
CA LYS A 298 1.24 -21.62 -12.05
C LYS A 298 2.20 -20.42 -12.00
N GLU A 299 1.89 -19.43 -11.18
CA GLU A 299 2.71 -18.22 -11.02
C GLU A 299 3.96 -18.47 -10.16
N ASN A 300 3.85 -19.34 -9.16
CA ASN A 300 4.96 -19.78 -8.33
C ASN A 300 4.84 -21.29 -8.03
N PRO A 301 5.64 -22.16 -8.68
CA PRO A 301 5.62 -23.60 -8.43
C PRO A 301 5.88 -24.00 -6.97
N ASP A 302 6.64 -23.20 -6.21
CA ASP A 302 6.95 -23.46 -4.80
C ASP A 302 5.77 -23.16 -3.88
N TRP A 303 4.75 -22.44 -4.37
CA TRP A 303 3.51 -22.21 -3.63
C TRP A 303 2.81 -23.51 -3.23
N LYS A 304 3.15 -24.65 -3.88
CA LYS A 304 2.73 -26.00 -3.48
C LYS A 304 3.02 -26.33 -2.01
N GLU A 305 3.98 -25.66 -1.36
CA GLU A 305 4.21 -25.78 0.09
C GLU A 305 2.95 -25.49 0.94
N ASN A 306 2.00 -24.71 0.40
CA ASN A 306 0.74 -24.37 1.06
C ASN A 306 -0.37 -25.40 0.85
N LEU A 307 -0.19 -26.38 -0.05
CA LEU A 307 -1.21 -27.40 -0.35
C LEU A 307 -1.69 -28.21 0.85
N PRO A 308 -0.86 -28.54 1.86
CA PRO A 308 -1.34 -29.24 3.04
C PRO A 308 -2.56 -28.56 3.70
N CYS A 309 -2.59 -27.23 3.77
CA CYS A 309 -3.72 -26.46 4.30
C CYS A 309 -5.05 -26.81 3.61
N PHE A 310 -5.00 -27.19 2.33
CA PHE A 310 -6.16 -27.48 1.50
C PHE A 310 -6.35 -28.99 1.27
N TYR A 311 -5.77 -29.86 2.11
CA TYR A 311 -5.79 -31.32 1.92
C TYR A 311 -7.18 -31.92 1.76
N PHE A 312 -8.21 -31.33 2.35
CA PHE A 312 -9.59 -31.79 2.17
C PHE A 312 -10.08 -31.69 0.71
N LEU A 313 -9.42 -30.87 -0.13
CA LEU A 313 -9.62 -30.77 -1.57
C LEU A 313 -8.74 -31.76 -2.37
N ALA A 314 -7.97 -32.64 -1.73
CA ALA A 314 -7.01 -33.51 -2.44
C ALA A 314 -7.65 -34.48 -3.44
N ASN A 315 -8.93 -34.78 -3.29
CA ASN A 315 -9.68 -35.64 -4.22
C ASN A 315 -10.23 -34.89 -5.44
N ARG A 316 -10.13 -33.55 -5.47
CA ARG A 316 -10.50 -32.74 -6.64
C ARG A 316 -9.65 -33.17 -7.84
N PRO A 317 -10.24 -33.57 -8.99
CA PRO A 317 -9.49 -34.07 -10.14
C PRO A 317 -8.34 -33.15 -10.59
N GLU A 318 -8.57 -31.84 -10.49
CA GLU A 318 -7.65 -30.78 -10.90
C GLU A 318 -6.43 -30.69 -9.98
N LEU A 319 -6.60 -31.00 -8.69
CA LEU A 319 -5.56 -30.90 -7.68
C LEU A 319 -4.88 -32.23 -7.37
N ARG A 320 -5.53 -33.37 -7.66
CA ARG A 320 -5.09 -34.71 -7.27
C ARG A 320 -3.62 -34.99 -7.60
N LYS A 321 -3.15 -34.53 -8.78
CA LYS A 321 -1.76 -34.70 -9.23
C LYS A 321 -0.71 -34.00 -8.37
N PHE A 322 -1.10 -33.02 -7.55
CA PHE A 322 -0.19 -32.28 -6.67
C PHE A 322 -0.13 -32.85 -5.25
N TYR A 323 -1.04 -33.75 -4.88
CA TYR A 323 -1.09 -34.35 -3.54
C TYR A 323 -0.41 -35.72 -3.51
N ILE A 324 0.84 -35.75 -3.05
CA ILE A 324 1.58 -36.99 -2.80
C ILE A 324 1.53 -37.28 -1.30
N LYS A 325 0.62 -38.17 -0.89
CA LYS A 325 0.21 -38.36 0.53
C LYS A 325 1.35 -38.78 1.47
N ASP A 326 2.35 -39.49 0.96
CA ASP A 326 3.44 -40.05 1.78
C ASP A 326 4.51 -39.02 2.16
N VAL A 327 4.41 -37.79 1.64
CA VAL A 327 5.40 -36.73 1.84
C VAL A 327 5.03 -35.78 3.00
N PHE A 328 3.79 -35.82 3.49
CA PHE A 328 3.33 -34.85 4.49
C PHE A 328 3.93 -35.11 5.88
N SER A 329 4.69 -34.13 6.34
CA SER A 329 5.24 -34.04 7.68
C SER A 329 4.14 -33.78 8.73
N GLU A 330 4.48 -33.93 10.01
CA GLU A 330 3.58 -33.56 11.09
C GLU A 330 3.14 -32.08 10.99
N LYS A 331 4.08 -31.19 10.66
CA LYS A 331 3.82 -29.76 10.45
C LYS A 331 2.77 -29.53 9.34
N ASP A 332 2.83 -30.28 8.26
CA ASP A 332 1.88 -30.19 7.15
C ASP A 332 0.47 -30.60 7.57
N TRP A 333 0.38 -31.69 8.35
CA TRP A 333 -0.89 -32.14 8.89
C TRP A 333 -1.49 -31.17 9.90
N ASN A 334 -0.64 -30.59 10.76
CA ASN A 334 -1.05 -29.58 11.74
C ASN A 334 -1.61 -28.33 11.04
N GLN A 335 -0.97 -27.88 9.96
CA GLN A 335 -1.49 -26.79 9.12
C GLN A 335 -2.85 -27.13 8.50
N ALA A 336 -3.01 -28.36 7.98
CA ALA A 336 -4.29 -28.83 7.43
C ALA A 336 -5.42 -28.80 8.47
N ILE A 337 -5.15 -29.29 9.68
CA ILE A 337 -6.11 -29.29 10.79
C ILE A 337 -6.46 -27.85 11.19
N GLN A 338 -5.46 -27.00 11.40
CA GLN A 338 -5.67 -25.61 11.79
C GLN A 338 -6.51 -24.86 10.74
N PHE A 339 -6.24 -25.10 9.46
CA PHE A 339 -7.01 -24.48 8.38
C PHE A 339 -8.48 -24.94 8.38
N LEU A 340 -8.76 -26.23 8.61
CA LEU A 340 -10.14 -26.75 8.76
C LEU A 340 -10.89 -26.07 9.91
N ILE A 341 -10.24 -25.86 11.06
CA ILE A 341 -10.81 -25.13 12.20
C ILE A 341 -11.16 -23.69 11.80
N GLU A 342 -10.25 -23.04 11.06
CA GLU A 342 -10.39 -21.65 10.62
C GLU A 342 -11.49 -21.44 9.57
N ILE A 343 -11.78 -22.42 8.72
CA ILE A 343 -12.89 -22.39 7.75
C ILE A 343 -14.21 -22.98 8.31
N ASN A 344 -14.32 -23.08 9.64
CA ASN A 344 -15.51 -23.57 10.34
C ASN A 344 -15.91 -25.01 9.96
N LYS A 345 -14.92 -25.89 9.76
CA LYS A 345 -15.05 -27.34 9.56
C LYS A 345 -14.46 -28.14 10.74
N PRO A 346 -14.92 -27.91 12.00
CA PRO A 346 -14.30 -28.51 13.19
C PRO A 346 -14.49 -30.02 13.28
N ARG A 347 -15.56 -30.58 12.69
CA ARG A 347 -15.78 -32.04 12.70
C ARG A 347 -14.82 -32.77 11.78
N GLU A 348 -14.51 -32.21 10.61
CA GLU A 348 -13.45 -32.71 9.75
C GLU A 348 -12.07 -32.55 10.42
N ALA A 349 -11.84 -31.43 11.10
CA ALA A 349 -10.60 -31.21 11.86
C ALA A 349 -10.40 -32.29 12.93
N LEU A 350 -11.43 -32.64 13.72
CA LEU A 350 -11.36 -33.70 14.72
C LEU A 350 -10.97 -35.06 14.11
N LYS A 351 -11.63 -35.46 13.01
CA LYS A 351 -11.29 -36.71 12.31
C LYS A 351 -9.83 -36.72 11.85
N LEU A 352 -9.33 -35.58 11.37
CA LEU A 352 -7.94 -35.47 10.93
C LEU A 352 -6.97 -35.49 12.12
N THR A 353 -7.30 -34.83 13.25
CA THR A 353 -6.48 -34.88 14.47
C THR A 353 -6.30 -36.29 14.98
N ASP A 354 -7.36 -37.12 15.01
CA ASP A 354 -7.26 -38.51 15.47
C ASP A 354 -6.29 -39.33 14.64
N ARG A 355 -6.33 -39.15 13.32
CA ARG A 355 -5.39 -39.80 12.39
C ARG A 355 -3.95 -39.35 12.61
N VAL A 356 -3.75 -38.05 12.85
CA VAL A 356 -2.42 -37.45 13.02
C VAL A 356 -1.82 -37.85 14.37
N ILE A 357 -2.60 -37.86 15.45
CA ILE A 357 -2.20 -38.37 16.76
C ILE A 357 -1.80 -39.84 16.68
N GLY A 358 -2.56 -40.66 15.93
CA GLY A 358 -2.19 -42.06 15.70
C GLY A 358 -0.82 -42.24 15.03
N LYS A 359 -0.41 -41.30 14.16
CA LYS A 359 0.89 -41.31 13.48
C LYS A 359 2.01 -40.66 14.32
N PHE A 360 1.69 -39.65 15.12
CA PHE A 360 2.62 -38.86 15.91
C PHE A 360 2.17 -38.76 17.38
N PRO A 361 2.11 -39.88 18.12
CA PRO A 361 1.46 -39.93 19.43
C PRO A 361 2.19 -39.15 20.54
N ARG A 362 3.44 -38.76 20.31
CA ARG A 362 4.25 -37.98 21.27
C ARG A 362 4.26 -36.49 20.98
N SER A 363 3.60 -36.03 19.91
CA SER A 363 3.53 -34.61 19.61
C SER A 363 2.42 -33.93 20.40
N SER A 364 2.72 -32.80 21.02
CA SER A 364 1.77 -32.00 21.79
C SER A 364 0.78 -31.23 20.91
N TYR A 365 1.23 -30.74 19.75
CA TYR A 365 0.48 -29.79 18.94
C TYR A 365 -0.82 -30.34 18.33
N PRO A 366 -0.88 -31.59 17.80
CA PRO A 366 -2.15 -32.18 17.36
C PRO A 366 -3.21 -32.25 18.47
N TYR A 367 -2.81 -32.45 19.73
CA TYR A 367 -3.73 -32.44 20.88
C TYR A 367 -4.24 -31.03 21.18
N TYR A 368 -3.39 -30.00 21.06
CA TYR A 368 -3.83 -28.61 21.15
C TYR A 368 -4.89 -28.28 20.09
N LEU A 369 -4.62 -28.64 18.83
CA LEU A 369 -5.56 -28.41 17.73
C LEU A 369 -6.88 -29.19 17.91
N LYS A 370 -6.82 -30.42 18.44
CA LYS A 370 -8.00 -31.19 18.82
C LYS A 370 -8.84 -30.46 19.86
N GLY A 371 -8.18 -29.84 20.85
CA GLY A 371 -8.83 -28.98 21.84
C GLY A 371 -9.55 -27.78 21.21
N GLU A 372 -8.87 -27.06 20.30
CA GLU A 372 -9.48 -25.93 19.56
C GLU A 372 -10.69 -26.37 18.72
N ALA A 373 -10.62 -27.54 18.08
CA ALA A 373 -11.72 -28.08 17.31
C ALA A 373 -12.95 -28.42 18.20
N TYR A 374 -12.74 -29.03 19.37
CA TYR A 374 -13.83 -29.26 20.34
C TYR A 374 -14.42 -27.95 20.87
N ARG A 375 -13.57 -26.95 21.16
CA ARG A 375 -14.01 -25.63 21.61
C ARG A 375 -14.91 -24.96 20.58
N LYS A 376 -14.61 -25.08 19.28
CA LYS A 376 -15.44 -24.53 18.20
C LYS A 376 -16.85 -25.13 18.12
N ILE A 377 -17.04 -26.36 18.59
CA ILE A 377 -18.35 -27.02 18.68
C ILE A 377 -18.95 -26.98 20.09
N ASN A 378 -18.41 -26.13 20.97
CA ASN A 378 -18.85 -25.93 22.35
C ASN A 378 -18.75 -27.19 23.25
N GLU A 379 -17.89 -28.15 22.92
CA GLU A 379 -17.65 -29.33 23.75
C GLU A 379 -16.51 -29.07 24.76
N LYS A 380 -16.82 -28.39 25.87
CA LYS A 380 -15.82 -27.91 26.84
C LYS A 380 -14.97 -29.02 27.48
N ARG A 381 -15.60 -30.12 27.93
CA ARG A 381 -14.89 -31.23 28.60
C ARG A 381 -13.80 -31.86 27.72
N PRO A 382 -14.10 -32.36 26.50
CA PRO A 382 -13.07 -32.95 25.66
C PRO A 382 -12.05 -31.91 25.15
N ALA A 383 -12.41 -30.63 25.05
CA ALA A 383 -11.45 -29.57 24.80
C ALA A 383 -10.39 -29.48 25.92
N VAL A 384 -10.83 -29.37 27.18
CA VAL A 384 -9.94 -29.34 28.36
C VAL A 384 -9.02 -30.54 28.40
N THR A 385 -9.56 -31.76 28.25
CA THR A 385 -8.75 -32.99 28.25
C THR A 385 -7.69 -32.97 27.15
N SER A 386 -8.03 -32.46 25.97
CA SER A 386 -7.08 -32.38 24.85
C SER A 386 -5.95 -31.37 25.14
N TYR A 387 -6.27 -30.21 25.71
CA TYR A 387 -5.24 -29.24 26.11
C TYR A 387 -4.36 -29.75 27.25
N GLU A 388 -4.91 -30.45 28.25
CA GLU A 388 -4.14 -31.07 29.32
C GLU A 388 -3.15 -32.11 28.78
N MET A 389 -3.57 -32.93 27.81
CA MET A 389 -2.67 -33.86 27.12
C MET A 389 -1.57 -33.14 26.35
N ALA A 390 -1.88 -32.02 25.68
CA ALA A 390 -0.86 -31.22 24.99
C ALA A 390 0.20 -30.70 25.98
N VAL A 391 -0.21 -30.15 27.12
CA VAL A 391 0.70 -29.65 28.18
C VAL A 391 1.47 -30.79 28.85
N LEU A 392 0.86 -31.97 28.99
CA LEU A 392 1.53 -33.15 29.54
C LEU A 392 2.68 -33.63 28.64
N LEU A 393 2.47 -33.61 27.33
CA LEU A 393 3.47 -34.00 26.33
C LEU A 393 4.56 -32.94 26.15
N ASP A 394 4.21 -31.67 26.30
CA ASP A 394 5.12 -30.53 26.16
C ASP A 394 4.67 -29.38 27.07
N LYS A 395 5.43 -29.16 28.15
CA LYS A 395 5.13 -28.12 29.14
C LYS A 395 5.32 -26.71 28.59
N ASP A 396 6.10 -26.57 27.52
CA ASP A 396 6.40 -25.30 26.87
C ASP A 396 5.40 -24.97 25.75
N ASN A 397 4.36 -25.80 25.57
CA ASN A 397 3.24 -25.49 24.68
C ASN A 397 2.38 -24.36 25.27
N GLU A 398 2.83 -23.12 25.09
CA GLU A 398 2.18 -21.93 25.64
C GLU A 398 0.75 -21.76 25.15
N GLU A 399 0.44 -22.14 23.91
CA GLU A 399 -0.90 -22.04 23.35
C GLU A 399 -1.90 -22.92 24.10
N ALA A 400 -1.54 -24.15 24.41
CA ALA A 400 -2.37 -25.06 25.21
C ALA A 400 -2.53 -24.54 26.65
N VAL A 401 -1.46 -24.02 27.26
CA VAL A 401 -1.50 -23.40 28.59
C VAL A 401 -2.46 -22.20 28.63
N LEU A 402 -2.38 -21.33 27.62
CA LEU A 402 -3.26 -20.17 27.50
C LEU A 402 -4.71 -20.60 27.25
N ALA A 403 -4.94 -21.61 26.41
CA ALA A 403 -6.28 -22.14 26.14
C ALA A 403 -6.95 -22.68 27.41
N LEU A 404 -6.21 -23.43 28.26
CA LEU A 404 -6.71 -23.89 29.56
C LEU A 404 -7.05 -22.73 30.50
N LYS A 405 -6.20 -21.69 30.54
CA LYS A 405 -6.47 -20.49 31.35
C LYS A 405 -7.74 -19.76 30.91
N ARG A 406 -8.01 -19.69 29.59
CA ARG A 406 -9.24 -19.09 29.04
C ARG A 406 -10.49 -19.85 29.50
N LEU A 407 -10.49 -21.18 29.35
CA LEU A 407 -11.65 -22.02 29.72
C LEU A 407 -11.94 -22.08 31.22
N LYS A 408 -10.99 -21.74 32.08
CA LYS A 408 -11.20 -21.59 33.53
C LYS A 408 -11.89 -20.27 33.91
N LYS A 409 -11.86 -19.26 33.02
CA LYS A 409 -12.49 -17.94 33.22
C LYS A 409 -13.91 -17.86 32.63
N GLU A 410 -14.19 -18.68 31.63
CA GLU A 410 -15.53 -18.96 31.08
C GLU A 410 -16.26 -19.99 31.93
#